data_AF-A0A7S1CK53-F1
#
_entry.id   AF-A0A7S1CK53-F1
#
_cell.length_a   1.000
_cell.length_b   1.000
_cell.length_c   1.000
_cell.angle_alpha   90.00
_cell.angle_beta   90.00
_cell.angle_gamma   90.00
#
_symmetry.space_group_name_H-M   'P 1'
#
loop_
_entity.id
_entity.type
_entity.pdbx_description
1 polymer ?
#
loop_
_entity_poly.entity_id
_entity_poly.type
_entity_poly.pdbx_seq_one_letter_code
_entity_poly.pdbx_strand_id
1 'polypeptide(L)'
;PPDLLSEVWEAVRDMAGKAWALTAAPRSAALVSEDLATVAPVEAETVTPLLDATSLAAALMTRSPLRIFGPGGLSGVKGLKAAQLEDVAAADLYAVRDMCWDVLITFQPLHDVAAHELLAPPSAFPWSALIVEAALMQMLALPEPPVHESHHLTVLLDLCDLDESVGAAIGLCATILSNHLLELDVDVAERLAAWLAMHISNFSFAWIWERWAKVADLPRNHPRHRFVRLALAKTFTLGFHDRVRATVPDSLEDLIPPPPRATSM
;
A
#
# COMPACT_ATOMS: atom_id res chain seq x y z
N PRO A 1 -11.38 -11.14 -4.11
CA PRO A 1 -10.80 -10.05 -4.94
C PRO A 1 -10.74 -10.53 -6.40
N PRO A 2 -11.01 -9.67 -7.41
CA PRO A 2 -10.78 -10.03 -8.80
C PRO A 2 -9.28 -10.28 -9.04
N ASP A 3 -8.95 -11.15 -10.00
CA ASP A 3 -7.56 -11.39 -10.40
C ASP A 3 -7.01 -10.23 -11.26
N LEU A 4 -5.69 -10.22 -11.48
CA LEU A 4 -4.99 -9.19 -12.23
C LEU A 4 -5.54 -9.03 -13.66
N LEU A 5 -5.84 -10.14 -14.34
CA LEU A 5 -6.35 -10.10 -15.72
C LEU A 5 -7.74 -9.46 -15.78
N SER A 6 -8.60 -9.76 -14.81
CA SER A 6 -9.91 -9.13 -14.69
C SER A 6 -9.79 -7.63 -14.43
N GLU A 7 -8.81 -7.20 -13.62
CA GLU A 7 -8.52 -5.79 -13.38
C GLU A 7 -8.07 -5.07 -14.65
N VAL A 8 -7.07 -5.63 -15.35
CA VAL A 8 -6.58 -5.07 -16.62
C VAL A 8 -7.73 -4.99 -17.64
N TRP A 9 -8.56 -6.02 -17.71
CA TRP A 9 -9.71 -6.05 -18.60
C TRP A 9 -10.72 -4.94 -18.31
N GLU A 10 -11.08 -4.71 -17.04
CA GLU A 10 -11.98 -3.63 -16.68
C GLU A 10 -11.38 -2.23 -16.93
N ALA A 11 -10.06 -2.06 -16.69
CA ALA A 11 -9.34 -0.84 -17.06
C ALA A 11 -9.39 -0.58 -18.58
N VAL A 12 -9.16 -1.61 -19.40
CA VAL A 12 -9.25 -1.52 -20.87
C VAL A 12 -10.67 -1.18 -21.33
N ARG A 13 -11.69 -1.80 -20.71
CA ARG A 13 -13.10 -1.49 -21.01
C ARG A 13 -13.47 -0.06 -20.66
N ASP A 14 -12.96 0.46 -19.54
CA ASP A 14 -13.18 1.86 -19.13
C ASP A 14 -12.58 2.84 -20.16
N MET A 15 -11.38 2.55 -20.67
CA MET A 15 -10.75 3.36 -21.74
C MET A 15 -11.53 3.35 -23.05
N ALA A 16 -12.12 2.20 -23.43
CA ALA A 16 -12.90 2.08 -24.65
C ALA A 16 -14.11 3.05 -24.66
N GLY A 17 -14.67 3.36 -23.50
CA GLY A 17 -15.73 4.35 -23.34
C GLY A 17 -15.27 5.82 -23.31
N LYS A 18 -13.96 6.07 -23.26
CA LYS A 18 -13.35 7.39 -22.99
C LYS A 18 -12.30 7.80 -24.03
N ALA A 19 -12.51 7.42 -25.29
CA ALA A 19 -11.61 7.74 -26.40
C ALA A 19 -10.15 7.29 -26.18
N TRP A 20 -9.93 6.20 -25.43
CA TRP A 20 -8.61 5.63 -25.17
C TRP A 20 -7.64 6.62 -24.49
N ALA A 21 -8.18 7.45 -23.60
CA ALA A 21 -7.46 8.50 -22.91
C ALA A 21 -7.28 8.18 -21.41
N LEU A 22 -6.03 8.25 -20.93
CA LEU A 22 -5.73 8.39 -19.51
C LEU A 22 -5.74 9.87 -19.11
N THR A 23 -6.23 10.14 -17.90
CA THR A 23 -6.28 11.47 -17.27
C THR A 23 -5.13 11.66 -16.28
N ALA A 24 -4.71 10.59 -15.60
CA ALA A 24 -3.68 10.63 -14.57
C ALA A 24 -2.24 10.49 -15.12
N ALA A 25 -2.07 9.79 -16.24
CA ALA A 25 -0.74 9.62 -16.83
C ALA A 25 -0.28 10.93 -17.50
N PRO A 26 0.93 11.43 -17.21
CA PRO A 26 1.48 12.58 -17.91
C PRO A 26 1.56 12.27 -19.40
N ARG A 27 0.76 12.98 -20.20
CA ARG A 27 0.82 12.85 -21.65
C ARG A 27 2.10 13.51 -22.13
N SER A 28 3.06 12.70 -22.59
CA SER A 28 4.16 13.18 -23.43
C SER A 28 3.66 13.91 -24.69
N ALA A 29 2.39 13.78 -25.06
CA ALA A 29 1.73 14.57 -26.10
C ALA A 29 1.84 16.09 -25.90
N ALA A 30 1.94 16.58 -24.66
CA ALA A 30 2.21 18.00 -24.39
C ALA A 30 3.66 18.42 -24.67
N LEU A 31 4.57 17.45 -24.81
CA LEU A 31 5.98 17.62 -25.20
C LEU A 31 6.20 17.34 -26.69
N VAL A 32 5.14 17.00 -27.44
CA VAL A 32 5.23 16.75 -28.89
C VAL A 32 5.42 18.10 -29.58
N SER A 33 6.64 18.41 -29.98
CA SER A 33 6.92 19.52 -30.90
C SER A 33 6.30 19.23 -32.26
N GLU A 34 6.03 20.28 -33.04
CA GLU A 34 5.58 20.17 -34.45
C GLU A 34 6.50 19.25 -35.29
N ASP A 35 7.76 19.07 -34.86
CA ASP A 35 8.75 18.24 -35.54
C ASP A 35 8.39 16.75 -35.58
N LEU A 36 7.73 16.20 -34.55
CA LEU A 36 7.38 14.77 -34.50
C LEU A 36 6.30 14.40 -35.53
N ALA A 37 5.44 15.33 -35.91
CA ALA A 37 4.46 15.11 -36.97
C ALA A 37 5.11 14.94 -38.36
N THR A 38 6.37 15.36 -38.51
CA THR A 38 7.14 15.24 -39.75
C THR A 38 7.96 13.95 -39.83
N VAL A 39 8.09 13.21 -38.73
CA VAL A 39 8.82 11.95 -38.67
C VAL A 39 7.93 10.82 -39.17
N ALA A 40 8.38 10.11 -40.21
CA ALA A 40 7.66 8.96 -40.73
C ALA A 40 7.60 7.82 -39.68
N PRO A 41 6.43 7.18 -39.48
CA PRO A 41 6.31 6.05 -38.57
C PRO A 41 7.18 4.88 -39.04
N VAL A 42 7.88 4.25 -38.12
CA VAL A 42 8.66 3.04 -38.37
C VAL A 42 7.73 1.84 -38.20
N GLU A 43 7.70 0.93 -39.19
CA GLU A 43 6.98 -0.33 -39.03
C GLU A 43 7.67 -1.18 -37.95
N ALA A 44 6.90 -1.60 -36.95
CA ALA A 44 7.40 -2.47 -35.91
C ALA A 44 7.77 -3.84 -36.51
N GLU A 45 8.94 -4.37 -36.14
CA GLU A 45 9.33 -5.72 -36.52
C GLU A 45 8.34 -6.75 -35.94
N THR A 46 8.06 -7.80 -36.71
CA THR A 46 7.19 -8.89 -36.24
C THR A 46 7.95 -9.71 -35.19
N VAL A 47 7.63 -9.49 -33.91
CA VAL A 47 8.19 -10.27 -32.80
C VAL A 47 7.34 -11.53 -32.62
N THR A 48 7.96 -12.70 -32.73
CA THR A 48 7.33 -13.96 -32.34
C THR A 48 7.64 -14.20 -30.85
N PRO A 49 6.64 -14.23 -29.96
CA PRO A 49 6.90 -14.38 -28.53
C PRO A 49 7.49 -15.77 -28.25
N LEU A 50 8.65 -15.79 -27.60
CA LEU A 50 9.19 -17.00 -26.98
C LEU A 50 8.38 -17.28 -25.71
N LEU A 51 7.28 -18.03 -25.86
CA LEU A 51 6.48 -18.48 -24.74
C LEU A 51 7.20 -19.65 -24.05
N ASP A 52 8.01 -19.34 -23.04
CA ASP A 52 8.35 -20.33 -22.02
C ASP A 52 7.29 -20.27 -20.91
N ALA A 53 6.56 -21.37 -20.70
CA ALA A 53 5.44 -21.44 -19.76
C ALA A 53 5.85 -21.09 -18.32
N THR A 54 7.12 -21.31 -17.97
CA THR A 54 7.71 -20.94 -16.67
C THR A 54 7.78 -19.43 -16.47
N SER A 55 7.97 -18.64 -17.52
CA SER A 55 8.11 -17.18 -17.45
C SER A 55 6.79 -16.47 -17.18
N LEU A 56 5.69 -16.91 -17.80
CA LEU A 56 4.37 -16.29 -17.63
C LEU A 56 3.80 -16.53 -16.24
N ALA A 57 3.92 -17.75 -15.72
CA ALA A 57 3.47 -18.08 -14.37
C ALA A 57 4.26 -17.30 -13.32
N ALA A 58 5.58 -17.14 -13.49
CA ALA A 58 6.40 -16.31 -12.62
C ALA A 58 5.97 -14.83 -12.68
N ALA A 59 5.71 -14.28 -13.87
CA ALA A 59 5.29 -12.89 -14.05
C ALA A 59 3.91 -12.58 -13.45
N LEU A 60 2.98 -13.54 -13.47
CA LEU A 60 1.64 -13.36 -12.89
C LEU A 60 1.61 -13.49 -11.36
N MET A 61 2.61 -14.16 -10.76
CA MET A 61 2.70 -14.37 -9.32
C MET A 61 3.31 -13.19 -8.56
N THR A 62 3.86 -12.18 -9.24
CA THR A 62 4.54 -11.04 -8.59
C THR A 62 3.59 -9.92 -8.14
N ARG A 63 2.34 -9.90 -8.62
CA ARG A 63 1.37 -8.83 -8.32
C ARG A 63 0.33 -9.29 -7.31
N SER A 64 0.22 -8.56 -6.20
CA SER A 64 -0.85 -8.78 -5.22
C SER A 64 -2.21 -8.39 -5.81
N PRO A 65 -3.22 -9.27 -5.82
CA PRO A 65 -4.58 -8.92 -6.23
C PRO A 65 -5.34 -8.14 -5.15
N LEU A 66 -4.71 -7.93 -3.98
CA LEU A 66 -5.31 -7.19 -2.87
C LEU A 66 -5.32 -5.69 -3.21
N ARG A 67 -6.45 -5.05 -2.99
CA ARG A 67 -6.64 -3.60 -3.20
C ARG A 67 -7.44 -3.03 -2.06
N ILE A 68 -7.08 -1.84 -1.62
CA ILE A 68 -7.78 -1.10 -0.57
C ILE A 68 -8.88 -0.24 -1.21
N PHE A 69 -8.55 0.51 -2.26
CA PHE A 69 -9.41 1.51 -2.87
C PHE A 69 -9.94 1.11 -4.25
N GLY A 70 -10.96 1.84 -4.71
CA GLY A 70 -11.56 1.66 -6.02
C GLY A 70 -12.44 0.41 -6.16
N PRO A 71 -12.92 0.13 -7.38
CA PRO A 71 -13.83 -0.98 -7.64
C PRO A 71 -13.26 -2.35 -7.24
N GLY A 72 -13.96 -3.06 -6.36
CA GLY A 72 -13.53 -4.37 -5.86
C GLY A 72 -12.38 -4.33 -4.85
N GLY A 73 -12.03 -3.16 -4.33
CA GLY A 73 -11.14 -3.00 -3.17
C GLY A 73 -11.86 -3.23 -1.83
N LEU A 74 -11.09 -3.32 -0.76
CA LEU A 74 -11.58 -3.58 0.60
C LEU A 74 -12.45 -2.45 1.18
N SER A 75 -12.37 -1.23 0.66
CA SER A 75 -13.10 -0.07 1.22
C SER A 75 -14.64 -0.10 1.04
N GLY A 76 -15.20 -1.16 0.44
CA GLY A 76 -16.59 -1.26 -0.03
C GLY A 76 -17.71 -0.63 0.84
N VAL A 77 -18.32 0.42 0.27
CA VAL A 77 -19.72 0.92 0.36
C VAL A 77 -20.24 1.54 1.69
N LYS A 78 -19.69 1.29 2.88
CA LYS A 78 -20.24 1.89 4.12
C LYS A 78 -19.21 2.55 5.04
N GLY A 79 -18.48 3.50 4.46
CA GLY A 79 -17.89 4.57 5.25
C GLY A 79 -16.52 4.94 4.76
N LEU A 80 -16.47 5.71 3.66
CA LEU A 80 -15.32 6.53 3.28
C LEU A 80 -15.68 7.52 2.17
N LYS A 81 -16.71 8.32 2.42
CA LYS A 81 -17.03 9.53 1.63
C LYS A 81 -15.92 10.60 1.66
N ALA A 82 -14.74 10.29 2.18
CA ALA A 82 -13.60 11.19 2.33
C ALA A 82 -12.33 10.74 1.57
N ALA A 83 -12.31 9.56 0.91
CA ALA A 83 -11.16 9.11 0.12
C ALA A 83 -11.44 9.04 -1.40
N GLN A 84 -12.34 9.93 -1.87
CA GLN A 84 -12.56 10.43 -3.24
C GLN A 84 -11.90 9.72 -4.45
N LEU A 85 -12.04 8.40 -4.56
CA LEU A 85 -11.60 7.62 -5.72
C LEU A 85 -12.76 7.02 -6.53
N GLU A 86 -14.01 7.28 -6.12
CA GLU A 86 -15.21 6.78 -6.81
C GLU A 86 -15.41 7.43 -8.20
N ASP A 87 -15.00 8.69 -8.35
CA ASP A 87 -15.08 9.43 -9.63
C ASP A 87 -13.85 9.22 -10.51
N VAL A 88 -12.85 8.48 -10.01
CA VAL A 88 -11.62 8.21 -10.75
C VAL A 88 -11.82 7.02 -11.69
N ALA A 89 -11.39 7.19 -12.94
CA ALA A 89 -11.42 6.16 -13.96
C ALA A 89 -10.65 4.90 -13.52
N ALA A 90 -11.19 3.71 -13.78
CA ALA A 90 -10.51 2.45 -13.44
C ALA A 90 -9.16 2.32 -14.14
N ALA A 91 -9.07 2.85 -15.36
CA ALA A 91 -7.82 2.90 -16.12
C ALA A 91 -6.76 3.79 -15.46
N ASP A 92 -7.15 4.93 -14.90
CA ASP A 92 -6.23 5.81 -14.17
C ASP A 92 -5.78 5.18 -12.86
N LEU A 93 -6.70 4.56 -12.10
CA LEU A 93 -6.35 3.83 -10.87
C LEU A 93 -5.30 2.75 -11.16
N TYR A 94 -5.51 1.97 -12.22
CA TYR A 94 -4.57 0.93 -12.64
C TYR A 94 -3.21 1.53 -13.01
N ALA A 95 -3.19 2.52 -13.91
CA ALA A 95 -1.96 3.14 -14.40
C ALA A 95 -1.14 3.75 -13.25
N VAL A 96 -1.79 4.44 -12.31
CA VAL A 96 -1.09 5.06 -11.17
C VAL A 96 -0.50 4.01 -10.24
N ARG A 97 -1.23 2.93 -9.94
CA ARG A 97 -0.69 1.82 -9.14
C ARG A 97 0.50 1.13 -9.82
N ASP A 98 0.41 0.97 -11.14
CA ASP A 98 1.48 0.37 -11.93
C ASP A 98 2.73 1.25 -11.90
N MET A 99 2.58 2.55 -12.13
CA MET A 99 3.67 3.53 -12.00
C MET A 99 4.30 3.56 -10.61
N CYS A 100 3.48 3.61 -9.54
CA CYS A 100 4.01 3.63 -8.17
C CYS A 100 4.82 2.36 -7.86
N TRP A 101 4.33 1.22 -8.31
CA TRP A 101 5.01 -0.06 -8.14
C TRP A 101 6.38 -0.09 -8.83
N ASP A 102 6.45 0.43 -10.05
CA ASP A 102 7.69 0.52 -10.82
C ASP A 102 8.68 1.50 -10.22
N VAL A 103 8.23 2.65 -9.71
CA VAL A 103 9.08 3.63 -9.02
C VAL A 103 9.73 3.02 -7.79
N LEU A 104 8.96 2.30 -6.95
CA LEU A 104 9.49 1.62 -5.76
C LEU A 104 10.54 0.56 -6.09
N ILE A 105 10.38 -0.17 -7.19
CA ILE A 105 11.37 -1.16 -7.65
C ILE A 105 12.60 -0.46 -8.23
N THR A 106 12.39 0.51 -9.12
CA THR A 106 13.45 1.15 -9.91
C THR A 106 14.43 1.91 -9.03
N PHE A 107 13.93 2.58 -7.99
CA PHE A 107 14.74 3.44 -7.14
C PHE A 107 15.21 2.76 -5.85
N GLN A 108 14.98 1.46 -5.65
CA GLN A 108 15.58 0.77 -4.49
C GLN A 108 17.13 0.76 -4.60
N PRO A 109 17.90 1.08 -3.53
CA PRO A 109 17.47 1.42 -2.17
C PRO A 109 17.34 2.93 -1.87
N LEU A 110 17.43 3.80 -2.88
CA LEU A 110 17.38 5.27 -2.80
C LEU A 110 15.96 5.77 -2.47
N HIS A 111 15.60 5.68 -1.19
CA HIS A 111 14.25 5.99 -0.69
C HIS A 111 13.87 7.48 -0.86
N ASP A 112 14.83 8.38 -0.75
CA ASP A 112 14.67 9.81 -0.94
C ASP A 112 14.28 10.14 -2.39
N VAL A 113 14.97 9.54 -3.36
CA VAL A 113 14.67 9.69 -4.79
C VAL A 113 13.30 9.09 -5.10
N ALA A 114 13.01 7.88 -4.61
CA ALA A 114 11.72 7.24 -4.80
C ALA A 114 10.56 8.11 -4.29
N ALA A 115 10.70 8.72 -3.12
CA ALA A 115 9.68 9.60 -2.54
C ALA A 115 9.41 10.84 -3.42
N HIS A 116 10.46 11.48 -3.96
CA HIS A 116 10.31 12.62 -4.86
C HIS A 116 9.65 12.24 -6.18
N GLU A 117 10.03 11.09 -6.76
CA GLU A 117 9.45 10.60 -8.03
C GLU A 117 7.98 10.20 -7.88
N LEU A 118 7.59 9.63 -6.73
CA LEU A 118 6.19 9.32 -6.42
C LEU A 118 5.30 10.57 -6.34
N LEU A 119 5.86 11.71 -5.93
CA LEU A 119 5.16 13.00 -5.83
C LEU A 119 5.29 13.88 -7.09
N ALA A 120 6.09 13.48 -8.07
CA ALA A 120 6.29 14.23 -9.31
C ALA A 120 5.04 14.40 -10.21
N PRO A 121 4.06 13.46 -10.25
CA PRO A 121 2.85 13.62 -11.06
C PRO A 121 1.98 14.85 -10.65
N PRO A 122 1.23 15.47 -11.58
CA PRO A 122 0.52 16.72 -11.32
C PRO A 122 -0.58 16.63 -10.25
N SER A 123 -0.70 17.66 -9.41
CA SER A 123 -1.41 17.70 -8.11
C SER A 123 -2.94 17.57 -8.09
N ALA A 124 -3.62 17.43 -9.24
CA ALA A 124 -5.08 17.43 -9.31
C ALA A 124 -5.75 16.08 -8.98
N PHE A 125 -4.96 15.07 -8.61
CA PHE A 125 -5.42 13.71 -8.38
C PHE A 125 -5.04 13.26 -6.95
N PRO A 126 -5.86 12.44 -6.27
CA PRO A 126 -5.62 12.03 -4.89
C PRO A 126 -4.50 10.98 -4.78
N TRP A 127 -3.27 11.39 -5.11
CA TRP A 127 -2.09 10.53 -5.22
C TRP A 127 -1.70 9.88 -3.91
N SER A 128 -1.79 10.58 -2.78
CA SER A 128 -1.29 10.06 -1.49
C SER A 128 -1.96 8.76 -1.06
N ALA A 129 -3.27 8.63 -1.25
CA ALA A 129 -3.98 7.38 -0.96
C ALA A 129 -3.50 6.21 -1.83
N LEU A 130 -3.27 6.45 -3.12
CA LEU A 130 -2.85 5.42 -4.08
C LEU A 130 -1.37 5.08 -3.96
N ILE A 131 -0.51 6.05 -3.65
CA ILE A 131 0.91 5.83 -3.35
C ILE A 131 1.03 4.95 -2.10
N VAL A 132 0.32 5.29 -1.03
CA VAL A 132 0.32 4.50 0.21
C VAL A 132 -0.27 3.10 -0.03
N GLU A 133 -1.36 3.00 -0.78
CA GLU A 133 -1.91 1.70 -1.18
C GLU A 133 -0.87 0.88 -1.94
N ALA A 134 -0.24 1.42 -2.97
CA ALA A 134 0.73 0.71 -3.79
C ALA A 134 1.94 0.23 -2.97
N ALA A 135 2.51 1.10 -2.13
CA ALA A 135 3.62 0.74 -1.25
C ALA A 135 3.24 -0.38 -0.26
N LEU A 136 2.05 -0.30 0.36
CA LEU A 136 1.58 -1.34 1.25
C LEU A 136 1.28 -2.65 0.50
N MET A 137 0.65 -2.61 -0.67
CA MET A 137 0.33 -3.82 -1.43
C MET A 137 1.59 -4.51 -1.97
N GLN A 138 2.65 -3.74 -2.30
CA GLN A 138 3.95 -4.29 -2.69
C GLN A 138 4.65 -4.94 -1.49
N MET A 139 4.67 -4.28 -0.33
CA MET A 139 5.22 -4.84 0.91
C MET A 139 4.48 -6.10 1.39
N LEU A 140 3.16 -6.15 1.18
CA LEU A 140 2.30 -7.26 1.57
C LEU A 140 2.18 -8.34 0.48
N ALA A 141 2.91 -8.22 -0.63
CA ALA A 141 2.80 -9.16 -1.74
C ALA A 141 3.23 -10.58 -1.34
N LEU A 142 2.51 -11.58 -1.84
CA LEU A 142 2.82 -12.99 -1.68
C LEU A 142 3.47 -13.53 -2.96
N PRO A 143 4.40 -14.50 -2.87
CA PRO A 143 4.90 -15.12 -1.63
C PRO A 143 5.83 -14.20 -0.82
N GLU A 144 6.49 -13.25 -1.47
CA GLU A 144 7.38 -12.27 -0.84
C GLU A 144 7.29 -10.92 -1.57
N PRO A 145 7.60 -9.80 -0.89
CA PRO A 145 7.63 -8.50 -1.56
C PRO A 145 8.80 -8.44 -2.58
N PRO A 146 8.62 -7.77 -3.73
CA PRO A 146 9.69 -7.64 -4.74
C PRO A 146 10.86 -6.77 -4.27
N VAL A 147 10.64 -5.98 -3.22
CA VAL A 147 11.56 -5.00 -2.64
C VAL A 147 11.58 -5.23 -1.13
N HIS A 148 12.72 -4.99 -0.48
CA HIS A 148 12.83 -5.20 0.97
C HIS A 148 11.86 -4.31 1.77
N GLU A 149 11.28 -4.85 2.85
CA GLU A 149 10.27 -4.16 3.69
C GLU A 149 10.78 -2.82 4.25
N SER A 150 12.08 -2.73 4.57
CA SER A 150 12.68 -1.50 5.08
C SER A 150 12.65 -0.36 4.06
N HIS A 151 12.74 -0.64 2.75
CA HIS A 151 12.68 0.39 1.72
C HIS A 151 11.29 1.02 1.67
N HIS A 152 10.23 0.20 1.71
CA HIS A 152 8.85 0.68 1.79
C HIS A 152 8.62 1.53 3.05
N LEU A 153 9.17 1.11 4.20
CA LEU A 153 9.10 1.88 5.43
C LEU A 153 9.76 3.26 5.26
N THR A 154 11.02 3.32 4.81
CA THR A 154 11.75 4.59 4.67
C THR A 154 11.12 5.52 3.64
N VAL A 155 10.63 4.99 2.51
CA VAL A 155 9.91 5.80 1.50
C VAL A 155 8.65 6.40 2.11
N LEU A 156 7.86 5.62 2.85
CA LEU A 156 6.64 6.14 3.49
C LEU A 156 6.95 7.16 4.60
N LEU A 157 8.10 7.05 5.29
CA LEU A 157 8.54 8.06 6.25
C LEU A 157 8.89 9.38 5.55
N ASP A 158 9.71 9.33 4.50
CA ASP A 158 10.06 10.52 3.71
C ASP A 158 8.81 11.17 3.09
N LEU A 159 7.88 10.38 2.58
CA LEU A 159 6.61 10.87 2.03
C LEU A 159 5.76 11.58 3.09
N CYS A 160 5.75 11.11 4.34
CA CYS A 160 5.07 11.82 5.43
C CYS A 160 5.69 13.19 5.73
N ASP A 161 7.00 13.35 5.54
CA ASP A 161 7.70 14.62 5.71
C ASP A 161 7.47 15.57 4.52
N LEU A 162 7.28 15.02 3.32
CA LEU A 162 7.06 15.77 2.07
C LEU A 162 5.59 16.17 1.83
N ASP A 163 4.63 15.36 2.26
CA ASP A 163 3.19 15.59 2.06
C ASP A 163 2.37 15.16 3.29
N GLU A 164 1.77 16.14 3.96
CA GLU A 164 0.96 15.95 5.18
C GLU A 164 -0.23 14.99 4.98
N SER A 165 -0.75 14.85 3.75
CA SER A 165 -1.88 13.97 3.45
C SER A 165 -1.50 12.47 3.51
N VAL A 166 -0.22 12.14 3.40
CA VAL A 166 0.29 10.76 3.43
C VAL A 166 0.05 10.10 4.79
N GLY A 167 0.28 10.82 5.89
CA GLY A 167 0.02 10.30 7.23
C GLY A 167 -1.45 9.93 7.45
N ALA A 168 -2.37 10.78 6.95
CA ALA A 168 -3.81 10.49 6.98
C ALA A 168 -4.17 9.27 6.10
N ALA A 169 -3.56 9.15 4.92
CA ALA A 169 -3.74 8.00 4.04
C ALA A 169 -3.22 6.69 4.66
N ILE A 170 -2.11 6.71 5.40
CA ILE A 170 -1.58 5.55 6.14
C ILE A 170 -2.57 5.10 7.22
N GLY A 171 -3.02 6.03 8.08
CA GLY A 171 -3.98 5.71 9.13
C GLY A 171 -5.29 5.14 8.56
N LEU A 172 -5.71 5.64 7.41
CA LEU A 172 -6.85 5.14 6.66
C LEU A 172 -6.63 3.71 6.14
N CYS A 173 -5.55 3.46 5.41
CA CYS A 173 -5.23 2.14 4.86
C CYS A 173 -5.11 1.09 5.98
N ALA A 174 -4.41 1.42 7.06
CA ALA A 174 -4.28 0.54 8.22
C ALA A 174 -5.65 0.24 8.86
N THR A 175 -6.54 1.24 8.95
CA THR A 175 -7.90 1.04 9.47
C THR A 175 -8.68 0.07 8.58
N ILE A 176 -8.65 0.25 7.25
CA ILE A 176 -9.35 -0.63 6.31
C ILE A 176 -8.79 -2.06 6.40
N LEU A 177 -7.47 -2.23 6.30
CA LEU A 177 -6.84 -3.55 6.39
C LEU A 177 -7.17 -4.24 7.73
N SER A 178 -7.16 -3.49 8.85
CA SER A 178 -7.51 -4.04 10.17
C SER A 178 -8.95 -4.54 10.25
N ASN A 179 -9.88 -3.93 9.50
CA ASN A 179 -11.27 -4.37 9.44
C ASN A 179 -11.42 -5.66 8.62
N HIS A 180 -10.53 -5.92 7.68
CA HIS A 180 -10.57 -7.10 6.80
C HIS A 180 -9.62 -8.23 7.22
N LEU A 181 -9.06 -8.20 8.45
CA LEU A 181 -8.13 -9.23 8.94
C LEU A 181 -8.65 -10.68 8.90
N LEU A 182 -9.96 -10.90 8.84
CA LEU A 182 -10.53 -12.25 8.68
C LEU A 182 -10.40 -12.79 7.25
N GLU A 183 -10.21 -11.90 6.27
CA GLU A 183 -10.10 -12.20 4.85
C GLU A 183 -8.65 -12.19 4.37
N LEU A 184 -7.72 -11.66 5.19
CA LEU A 184 -6.30 -11.59 4.88
C LEU A 184 -5.60 -12.89 5.25
N ASP A 185 -4.59 -13.24 4.45
CA ASP A 185 -3.67 -14.32 4.78
C ASP A 185 -2.92 -14.04 6.08
N VAL A 186 -2.54 -15.10 6.79
CA VAL A 186 -1.82 -14.99 8.07
C VAL A 186 -0.50 -14.26 7.90
N ASP A 187 0.25 -14.55 6.83
CA ASP A 187 1.56 -13.94 6.57
C ASP A 187 1.40 -12.44 6.26
N VAL A 188 0.34 -12.08 5.52
CA VAL A 188 -0.02 -10.68 5.23
C VAL A 188 -0.34 -9.92 6.52
N ALA A 189 -1.15 -10.51 7.40
CA ALA A 189 -1.51 -9.90 8.68
C ALA A 189 -0.28 -9.74 9.61
N GLU A 190 0.64 -10.69 9.61
CA GLU A 190 1.87 -10.63 10.41
C GLU A 190 2.85 -9.56 9.89
N ARG A 191 3.05 -9.47 8.56
CA ARG A 191 3.86 -8.40 7.94
C ARG A 191 3.28 -7.03 8.20
N LEU A 192 1.95 -6.88 8.08
CA LEU A 192 1.27 -5.62 8.39
C LEU A 192 1.49 -5.20 9.86
N ALA A 193 1.37 -6.14 10.81
CA ALA A 193 1.59 -5.84 12.23
C ALA A 193 3.06 -5.46 12.51
N ALA A 194 4.02 -6.15 11.90
CA ALA A 194 5.43 -5.85 12.04
C ALA A 194 5.79 -4.47 11.45
N TRP A 195 5.35 -4.19 10.23
CA TRP A 195 5.54 -2.90 9.59
C TRP A 195 4.90 -1.76 10.39
N LEU A 196 3.66 -1.94 10.86
CA LEU A 196 2.95 -0.90 11.59
C LEU A 196 3.67 -0.55 12.90
N ALA A 197 4.21 -1.56 13.62
CA ALA A 197 5.00 -1.31 14.81
C ALA A 197 6.27 -0.48 14.52
N MET A 198 6.96 -0.78 13.40
CA MET A 198 8.10 0.02 12.96
C MET A 198 7.69 1.44 12.58
N HIS A 199 6.60 1.62 11.83
CA HIS A 199 6.06 2.93 11.49
C HIS A 199 5.73 3.73 12.76
N ILE A 200 4.93 3.18 13.67
CA ILE A 200 4.52 3.81 14.93
C ILE A 200 5.74 4.22 15.80
N SER A 201 6.81 3.43 15.79
CA SER A 201 8.03 3.75 16.56
C SER A 201 8.73 5.04 16.10
N ASN A 202 8.57 5.42 14.82
CA ASN A 202 9.13 6.65 14.27
C ASN A 202 8.27 7.89 14.62
N PHE A 203 7.00 7.71 14.99
CA PHE A 203 6.08 8.81 15.36
C PHE A 203 5.83 8.88 16.88
N SER A 204 6.90 8.67 17.68
CA SER A 204 6.81 8.72 19.15
C SER A 204 5.78 7.78 19.76
N PHE A 205 5.49 6.66 19.10
CA PHE A 205 4.47 5.69 19.52
C PHE A 205 3.04 6.23 19.55
N ALA A 206 2.78 7.34 18.84
CA ALA A 206 1.45 7.92 18.72
C ALA A 206 0.59 7.10 17.74
N TRP A 207 -0.42 6.42 18.27
CA TRP A 207 -1.41 5.69 17.48
C TRP A 207 -2.76 5.69 18.20
N ILE A 208 -3.86 5.66 17.44
CA ILE A 208 -5.22 5.70 18.00
C ILE A 208 -5.67 4.28 18.37
N TRP A 209 -5.04 3.71 19.40
CA TRP A 209 -5.29 2.34 19.87
C TRP A 209 -6.74 2.10 20.31
N GLU A 210 -7.45 3.14 20.75
CA GLU A 210 -8.86 3.09 21.16
C GLU A 210 -9.78 2.58 20.05
N ARG A 211 -9.40 2.78 18.77
CA ARG A 211 -10.15 2.23 17.62
C ARG A 211 -10.23 0.71 17.64
N TRP A 212 -9.29 0.07 18.35
CA TRP A 212 -9.19 -1.37 18.48
C TRP A 212 -9.59 -1.89 19.86
N ALA A 213 -10.04 -1.05 20.79
CA ALA A 213 -10.41 -1.43 22.15
C ALA A 213 -11.37 -2.64 22.22
N LYS A 214 -12.33 -2.70 21.30
CA LYS A 214 -13.34 -3.79 21.22
C LYS A 214 -12.75 -5.18 20.94
N VAL A 215 -11.48 -5.28 20.57
CA VAL A 215 -10.85 -6.61 20.40
C VAL A 215 -10.67 -7.32 21.73
N ALA A 216 -10.63 -6.61 22.86
CA ALA A 216 -10.55 -7.20 24.19
C ALA A 216 -11.75 -8.10 24.52
N ASP A 217 -12.92 -7.83 23.92
CA ASP A 217 -14.13 -8.64 24.07
C ASP A 217 -14.12 -9.92 23.21
N LEU A 218 -13.16 -10.05 22.29
CA LEU A 218 -13.07 -11.17 21.37
C LEU A 218 -12.26 -12.33 21.97
N PRO A 219 -12.57 -13.59 21.60
CA PRO A 219 -11.76 -14.74 22.00
C PRO A 219 -10.29 -14.59 21.64
N ARG A 220 -9.39 -15.15 22.46
CA ARG A 220 -7.94 -15.00 22.27
C ARG A 220 -7.41 -15.45 20.90
N ASN A 221 -8.08 -16.42 20.29
CA ASN A 221 -7.77 -16.98 18.98
C ASN A 221 -8.41 -16.22 17.81
N HIS A 222 -9.24 -15.21 18.07
CA HIS A 222 -9.85 -14.40 17.03
C HIS A 222 -8.76 -13.63 16.25
N PRO A 223 -8.76 -13.63 14.90
CA PRO A 223 -7.69 -13.00 14.11
C PRO A 223 -7.43 -11.52 14.43
N ARG A 224 -8.48 -10.72 14.64
CA ARG A 224 -8.34 -9.32 15.11
C ARG A 224 -7.65 -9.20 16.46
N HIS A 225 -8.01 -10.06 17.43
CA HIS A 225 -7.36 -10.07 18.74
C HIS A 225 -5.88 -10.50 18.62
N ARG A 226 -5.58 -11.52 17.80
CA ARG A 226 -4.21 -11.96 17.51
C ARG A 226 -3.38 -10.85 16.86
N PHE A 227 -3.93 -10.14 15.87
CA PHE A 227 -3.28 -9.04 15.18
C PHE A 227 -2.93 -7.89 16.12
N VAL A 228 -3.89 -7.40 16.91
CA VAL A 228 -3.65 -6.27 17.83
C VAL A 228 -2.63 -6.66 18.90
N ARG A 229 -2.73 -7.88 19.45
CA ARG A 229 -1.72 -8.42 20.38
C ARG A 229 -0.32 -8.48 19.75
N LEU A 230 -0.22 -8.91 18.50
CA LEU A 230 1.04 -8.97 17.77
C LEU A 230 1.61 -7.59 17.50
N ALA A 231 0.79 -6.65 17.03
CA ALA A 231 1.18 -5.26 16.79
C ALA A 231 1.71 -4.62 18.09
N LEU A 232 0.96 -4.74 19.20
CA LEU A 232 1.42 -4.27 20.51
C LEU A 232 2.74 -4.93 20.92
N ALA A 233 2.84 -6.26 20.85
CA ALA A 233 4.07 -6.96 21.22
C ALA A 233 5.30 -6.47 20.43
N LYS A 234 5.15 -6.24 19.12
CA LYS A 234 6.21 -5.68 18.27
C LYS A 234 6.53 -4.23 18.67
N THR A 235 5.52 -3.40 18.89
CA THR A 235 5.72 -2.00 19.32
C THR A 235 6.46 -1.91 20.66
N PHE A 236 6.09 -2.74 21.64
CA PHE A 236 6.77 -2.84 22.93
C PHE A 236 8.20 -3.39 22.83
N THR A 237 8.51 -4.17 21.79
CA THR A 237 9.88 -4.65 21.53
C THR A 237 10.78 -3.52 21.00
N LEU A 238 10.20 -2.54 20.30
CA LEU A 238 10.92 -1.42 19.69
C LEU A 238 11.07 -0.20 20.60
N GLY A 239 10.35 -0.16 21.73
CA GLY A 239 10.34 0.99 22.66
C GLY A 239 10.57 0.60 24.12
N PHE A 240 10.81 1.60 24.96
CA PHE A 240 10.81 1.39 26.41
C PHE A 240 9.38 1.10 26.90
N HIS A 241 9.24 0.07 27.74
CA HIS A 241 7.93 -0.43 28.18
C HIS A 241 7.02 0.67 28.72
N ASP A 242 7.51 1.49 29.66
CA ASP A 242 6.74 2.60 30.25
C ASP A 242 6.33 3.66 29.22
N ARG A 243 7.20 3.97 28.25
CA ARG A 243 6.93 4.97 27.21
C ARG A 243 5.81 4.51 26.28
N VAL A 244 5.88 3.26 25.82
CA VAL A 244 4.85 2.69 24.94
C VAL A 244 3.55 2.51 25.72
N ARG A 245 3.64 2.06 26.97
CA ARG A 245 2.48 1.88 27.85
C ARG A 245 1.68 3.17 28.02
N ALA A 246 2.34 4.31 28.17
CA ALA A 246 1.68 5.61 28.30
C ALA A 246 0.82 6.01 27.10
N THR A 247 1.00 5.38 25.92
CA THR A 247 0.20 5.67 24.72
C THR A 247 -0.96 4.69 24.51
N VAL A 248 -1.04 3.61 25.29
CA VAL A 248 -2.05 2.54 25.12
C VAL A 248 -3.17 2.70 26.17
N PRO A 249 -4.45 2.65 25.78
CA PRO A 249 -5.57 2.78 26.71
C PRO A 249 -5.74 1.53 27.59
N ASP A 250 -6.26 1.73 28.80
CA ASP A 250 -6.51 0.68 29.80
C ASP A 250 -7.39 -0.46 29.28
N SER A 251 -8.26 -0.20 28.29
CA SER A 251 -9.08 -1.25 27.64
C SER A 251 -8.27 -2.35 26.96
N LEU A 252 -7.00 -2.10 26.63
CA LEU A 252 -6.11 -3.07 25.98
C LEU A 252 -5.07 -3.63 26.96
N GLU A 253 -5.25 -3.43 28.27
CA GLU A 253 -4.31 -3.83 29.32
C GLU A 253 -3.86 -5.29 29.21
N ASP A 254 -4.83 -6.18 29.05
CA ASP A 254 -4.61 -7.63 29.02
C ASP A 254 -3.81 -8.10 27.79
N LEU A 255 -3.63 -7.23 26.79
CA LEU A 255 -2.88 -7.50 25.58
C LEU A 255 -1.42 -7.05 25.67
N ILE A 256 -1.08 -6.25 26.68
CA ILE A 256 0.25 -5.67 26.82
C ILE A 256 1.23 -6.77 27.26
N PRO A 257 2.38 -6.92 26.58
CA PRO A 257 3.38 -7.88 27.02
C PRO A 257 3.94 -7.49 28.40
N PRO A 258 4.33 -8.47 29.23
CA PRO A 258 4.96 -8.18 30.51
C PRO A 258 6.26 -7.40 30.31
N PRO A 259 6.68 -6.57 31.28
CA PRO A 259 7.93 -5.85 31.19
C PRO A 259 9.11 -6.83 31.06
N PRO A 260 10.16 -6.45 30.32
CA PRO A 260 11.34 -7.28 30.18
C PRO A 260 11.91 -7.57 31.57
N ARG A 261 12.09 -8.86 31.87
CA ARG A 261 12.68 -9.28 33.16
C ARG A 261 14.11 -8.74 33.21
N ALA A 262 14.47 -8.05 34.29
CA ALA A 262 15.85 -7.71 34.55
C ALA A 262 16.66 -9.02 34.62
N THR A 263 17.51 -9.27 33.63
CA THR A 263 18.51 -10.32 33.72
C THR A 263 19.45 -9.91 34.82
N SER A 264 19.44 -10.60 35.97
CA SER A 264 20.49 -10.43 36.97
C SER A 264 21.81 -10.85 36.31
N MET A 265 22.65 -9.87 35.98
CA MET A 265 24.06 -10.10 35.67
C MET A 265 24.83 -10.47 36.93
#